data_AF-A0A7X7KDR1-F1
#
_entry.id   AF-A0A7X7KDR1-F1
#
_cell.length_a   1.000
_cell.length_b   1.000
_cell.length_c   1.000
_cell.angle_alpha   90.00
_cell.angle_beta   90.00
_cell.angle_gamma   90.00
#
_symmetry.space_group_name_H-M   'P 1'
#
loop_
_entity.id
_entity.type
_entity.pdbx_description
1 polymer ?
#
loop_
_entity_poly.entity_id
_entity_poly.type
_entity_poly.pdbx_seq_one_letter_code
_entity_poly.pdbx_strand_id
1 'polypeptide(L)' 'MPRRLRVSTGGYAYHVLNRAVGRMRIFRKERDFEAFEEVIGQAKARLPMRVLAWCAMMNHS' A
#
# COMPACT_ATOMS: atom_id res chain seq x y z
N MET A 1 -1.87 -22.20 -13.65
CA MET A 1 -2.15 -21.14 -14.65
C MET A 1 -1.16 -20.00 -14.44
N PRO A 2 -0.47 -19.53 -15.49
CA PRO A 2 0.45 -18.39 -15.36
C PRO A 2 -0.34 -17.11 -15.07
N ARG A 3 0.13 -16.32 -14.11
CA ARG A 3 -0.46 -15.02 -13.78
C ARG A 3 -0.21 -14.07 -14.95
N ARG A 4 -1.23 -13.38 -15.45
CA ARG A 4 -1.06 -12.35 -16.48
C ARG A 4 -0.07 -11.28 -15.99
N LEU A 5 0.72 -10.77 -16.92
CA LEU A 5 1.61 -9.64 -16.69
C LEU A 5 0.79 -8.44 -16.18
N ARG A 6 1.29 -7.79 -15.14
CA ARG A 6 0.72 -6.54 -14.63
C ARG A 6 1.28 -5.40 -15.47
N VAL A 7 0.45 -4.82 -16.33
CA VAL A 7 0.79 -3.63 -17.10
C VAL A 7 0.32 -2.39 -16.33
N SER A 8 1.22 -1.44 -16.08
CA SER A 8 0.91 -0.15 -15.46
C SER A 8 1.41 0.96 -16.37
N THR A 9 0.47 1.64 -17.01
CA THR A 9 0.72 2.73 -17.94
C THR A 9 0.86 4.03 -17.14
N GLY A 10 1.85 4.86 -17.49
CA GLY A 10 2.01 6.17 -16.87
C GLY A 10 0.82 7.11 -17.15
N GLY A 11 0.61 8.10 -16.28
CA GLY A 11 -0.42 9.14 -16.46
C GLY A 11 -1.81 8.78 -15.93
N TYR A 12 -2.01 7.57 -15.41
CA TYR A 12 -3.30 7.15 -14.83
C TYR A 12 -3.24 7.04 -13.30
N ALA A 13 -4.38 7.27 -12.66
CA ALA A 13 -4.57 6.96 -11.26
C ALA A 13 -4.88 5.46 -11.10
N TYR A 14 -4.23 4.82 -10.13
CA TYR A 14 -4.44 3.41 -9.81
C TYR A 14 -4.92 3.27 -8.36
N HIS A 15 -5.90 2.40 -8.15
CA HIS A 15 -6.18 1.87 -6.83
C HIS A 15 -5.26 0.68 -6.58
N VAL A 16 -4.39 0.80 -5.57
CA VAL A 16 -3.46 -0.25 -5.13
C VAL A 16 -3.95 -0.79 -3.80
N LEU A 17 -3.92 -2.12 -3.64
CA LEU A 17 -4.32 -2.80 -2.43
C LEU A 17 -3.23 -3.78 -2.04
N ASN A 18 -2.79 -3.72 -0.79
CA ASN A 18 -2.00 -4.78 -0.18
C ASN A 18 -2.83 -5.48 0.89
N ARG A 19 -2.81 -6.82 0.90
CA ARG A 19 -3.61 -7.61 1.83
C ARG A 19 -2.81 -8.74 2.43
N ALA A 20 -3.03 -8.99 3.71
CA ALA A 20 -2.46 -10.14 4.37
C ALA A 20 -2.97 -11.45 3.78
N VAL A 21 -2.08 -12.46 3.72
CA VAL A 21 -2.47 -13.84 3.42
C VAL A 21 -3.40 -14.34 4.52
N GLY A 22 -4.43 -15.10 4.15
CA GLY A 22 -5.33 -15.72 5.13
C GLY A 22 -6.13 -14.73 6.01
N ARG A 23 -6.29 -13.46 5.59
CA ARG A 23 -6.96 -12.40 6.38
C ARG A 23 -6.28 -12.09 7.72
N MET A 24 -5.02 -12.49 7.90
CA MET A 24 -4.28 -12.25 9.13
C MET A 24 -4.13 -10.76 9.43
N ARG A 25 -4.04 -10.42 10.72
CA ARG A 25 -3.77 -9.04 11.14
C ARG A 25 -2.29 -8.71 10.93
N ILE A 26 -2.05 -7.67 10.13
CA ILE A 26 -0.72 -7.08 9.90
C ILE A 26 -0.52 -5.81 10.73
N PHE A 27 -1.60 -5.11 11.06
CA PHE A 27 -1.60 -4.02 12.04
C PHE A 27 -2.22 -4.53 13.35
N ARG A 28 -1.39 -4.58 14.39
CA ARG A 28 -1.72 -5.19 15.69
C ARG A 28 -1.86 -4.14 16.80
N LYS A 29 -1.08 -3.06 16.73
CA LYS A 29 -1.09 -1.92 17.67
C LYS A 29 -1.17 -0.59 16.92
N GLU A 30 -1.58 0.46 17.62
CA GLU A 30 -1.72 1.81 17.08
C GLU A 30 -0.46 2.31 16.37
N ARG A 31 0.72 2.08 16.97
CA ARG A 31 2.03 2.40 16.39
C ARG A 31 2.28 1.75 15.02
N ASP A 32 1.64 0.64 14.70
CA ASP A 32 1.82 0.02 13.38
C ASP A 32 1.16 0.87 12.28
N PHE A 33 0.07 1.57 12.57
CA PHE A 33 -0.60 2.47 11.63
C PHE A 33 0.23 3.74 11.39
N GLU A 34 0.77 4.33 12.45
CA GLU A 34 1.71 5.46 12.33
C GLU A 34 2.96 5.08 11.51
N ALA A 35 3.51 3.89 11.75
CA ALA A 35 4.65 3.39 10.99
C ALA A 35 4.33 3.22 9.50
N PHE A 36 3.08 2.93 9.14
CA PHE A 36 2.66 2.90 7.74
C PHE A 36 2.69 4.29 7.09
N GLU A 37 2.21 5.32 7.79
CA GLU A 37 2.29 6.70 7.30
C GLU A 37 3.74 7.16 7.12
N GLU A 38 4.63 6.80 8.05
CA GLU A 38 6.07 7.07 7.95
C GLU A 38 6.67 6.40 6.70
N VAL A 39 6.32 5.14 6.43
CA VAL A 39 6.77 4.41 5.23
C VAL A 39 6.26 5.06 3.95
N ILE A 40 5.02 5.55 3.92
CA ILE A 40 4.49 6.33 2.78
C ILE A 40 5.34 7.60 2.58
N GLY A 41 5.70 8.29 3.65
CA GLY A 41 6.59 9.45 3.61
C GLY A 41 7.97 9.12 3.03
N GLN A 42 8.59 8.04 3.51
CA GLN A 42 9.88 7.55 3.01
C GLN A 42 9.81 7.14 1.53
N ALA A 43 8.73 6.48 1.12
CA ALA A 43 8.51 6.11 -0.27
C ALA A 43 8.44 7.35 -1.18
N LYS A 44 7.72 8.40 -0.75
CA LYS A 44 7.63 9.68 -1.46
C LYS A 44 8.98 10.40 -1.56
N ALA A 45 9.82 10.29 -0.52
CA ALA A 45 11.17 10.86 -0.55
C ALA A 45 12.09 10.13 -1.54
N ARG A 46 11.93 8.81 -1.67
CA ARG A 46 12.72 8.00 -2.61
C ARG A 46 12.25 8.13 -4.06
N LEU A 47 10.94 8.19 -4.27
CA LEU A 47 10.32 8.32 -5.58
C LEU A 47 9.19 9.35 -5.46
N PRO A 48 9.17 10.43 -6.25
CA PRO A 48 8.18 11.51 -6.14
C PRO A 48 6.79 11.10 -6.68
N MET A 49 6.28 9.97 -6.19
CA MET A 49 4.98 9.40 -6.51
C MET A 49 3.88 10.21 -5.82
N ARG A 50 2.83 10.54 -6.57
CA ARG A 50 1.66 11.23 -6.02
C ARG A 50 0.74 10.23 -5.34
N VAL A 51 0.64 10.29 -4.02
CA VAL A 51 -0.36 9.55 -3.23
C VAL A 51 -1.56 10.47 -3.05
N LEU A 52 -2.70 10.09 -3.64
CA LEU A 52 -3.94 10.89 -3.58
C LEU A 52 -4.75 10.62 -2.31
N ALA A 53 -4.78 9.37 -1.86
CA ALA A 53 -5.44 8.91 -0.65
C ALA A 53 -4.83 7.57 -0.21
N TRP A 54 -5.04 7.20 1.05
CA TRP A 54 -4.68 5.89 1.60
C TRP A 54 -5.68 5.48 2.68
N CYS A 55 -5.77 4.18 2.96
CA CYS A 55 -6.59 3.63 4.03
C CYS A 55 -5.88 2.39 4.59
N ALA A 56 -5.65 2.36 5.90
CA ALA A 56 -5.08 1.20 6.58
C ALA A 56 -6.17 0.51 7.41
N MET A 57 -6.33 -0.79 7.20
CA MET A 57 -7.22 -1.66 7.97
C MET A 57 -6.38 -2.72 8.69
N MET A 58 -6.90 -3.38 9.72
CA MET A 58 -6.12 -4.36 10.49
C MET A 58 -5.41 -5.45 9.65
N ASN A 59 -5.94 -5.80 8.48
CA ASN A 59 -5.43 -6.82 7.58
C ASN A 59 -5.10 -6.34 6.14
N HIS A 60 -5.22 -5.03 5.87
CA HIS A 60 -4.93 -4.43 4.54
C HIS A 60 -4.25 -3.08 4.70
N SER A 61 -3.41 -2.74 3.73
CA SER A 61 -2.86 -1.39 3.56
C SER A 61 -3.04 -0.85 2.15
#